data_AF-A0A2V2EVW8-F1
#
_entry.id   AF-A0A2V2EVW8-F1
#
_cell.length_a   1.000
_cell.length_b   1.000
_cell.length_c   1.000
_cell.angle_alpha   90.00
_cell.angle_beta   90.00
_cell.angle_gamma   90.00
#
_symmetry.space_group_name_H-M   'P 1'
#
loop_
_entity.id
_entity.type
_entity.pdbx_description
1 polymer ?
#
loop_
_entity_poly.entity_id
_entity_poly.type
_entity_poly.pdbx_seq_one_letter_code
_entity_poly.pdbx_strand_id
1 'polypeptide(L)'
;MKRKINLEKVLAMMLILTQGVQLPPNGENHLLDQALAQAGLSIDGYVVSGYVHLERGGLYVLEKMLQTRLSTGDNILLFLGEELKVVLADNKGKAVSMQLITTDEQKAHYCRSFWQFFADNWGKGEIMGITVLAKAYEEMSLSAEEKFCAEIAGFLDAEGMVYKNGGGVDGVYYSPKLAKGLSVAAQEINYNIVLRPHAGRTDVYLGYPVIYQTY
;
A
#
# COMPACT_ATOMS: atom_id res chain seq x y z
N MET A 1 7.29 7.46 -38.19
CA MET A 1 6.21 7.70 -37.21
C MET A 1 6.61 8.82 -36.27
N LYS A 2 5.93 9.98 -36.31
CA LYS A 2 6.14 11.05 -35.32
C LYS A 2 5.53 10.58 -33.99
N ARG A 3 6.36 10.43 -32.94
CA ARG A 3 5.87 10.08 -31.59
C ARG A 3 5.03 11.25 -31.08
N LYS A 4 3.76 11.00 -30.75
CA LYS A 4 2.94 11.94 -29.97
C LYS A 4 3.63 12.15 -28.63
N ILE A 5 3.97 13.40 -28.31
CA ILE A 5 4.40 13.79 -26.98
C ILE A 5 3.19 13.58 -26.06
N ASN A 6 3.36 12.79 -24.99
CA ASN A 6 2.35 12.69 -23.94
C ASN A 6 2.47 13.96 -23.09
N LEU A 7 1.58 14.92 -23.35
CA LEU A 7 1.60 16.24 -22.72
C LEU A 7 1.45 16.14 -21.18
N GLU A 8 0.71 15.14 -20.69
CA GLU A 8 0.49 14.91 -19.25
C GLU A 8 1.80 14.50 -18.57
N LYS A 9 2.55 13.55 -19.15
CA LYS A 9 3.87 13.16 -18.62
C LYS A 9 4.87 14.32 -18.63
N VAL A 10 4.80 15.19 -19.65
CA VAL A 10 5.66 16.38 -19.74
C VAL A 10 5.29 17.41 -18.67
N LEU A 11 3.99 17.65 -18.44
CA LEU A 11 3.51 18.55 -17.38
C LEU A 11 3.88 18.02 -15.99
N ALA A 12 3.64 16.73 -15.73
CA ALA A 12 4.02 16.07 -14.48
C ALA A 12 5.53 16.18 -14.22
N MET A 13 6.35 15.96 -15.25
CA MET A 13 7.80 16.13 -15.17
C MET A 13 8.21 17.58 -14.93
N MET A 14 7.56 18.57 -15.57
CA MET A 14 7.83 19.98 -15.30
C MET A 14 7.43 20.38 -13.88
N LEU A 15 6.30 19.90 -13.37
CA LEU A 15 5.85 20.16 -11.99
C LEU A 15 6.85 19.59 -10.97
N ILE A 16 7.29 18.34 -11.16
CA ILE A 16 8.37 17.72 -10.36
C ILE A 16 9.63 18.59 -10.36
N LEU A 17 10.03 19.09 -11.53
CA LEU A 17 11.29 19.84 -11.69
C LEU A 17 11.24 21.30 -11.23
N THR A 18 10.05 21.91 -11.10
CA THR A 18 9.92 23.37 -10.89
C THR A 18 9.17 23.80 -9.64
N GLN A 19 8.23 22.98 -9.12
CA GLN A 19 7.32 23.42 -8.05
C GLN A 19 7.16 22.42 -6.90
N GLY A 20 7.77 21.23 -7.00
CA GLY A 20 7.48 20.12 -6.09
C GLY A 20 6.17 19.42 -6.47
N VAL A 21 5.97 18.20 -5.95
CA VAL A 21 4.82 17.36 -6.34
C VAL A 21 3.62 17.72 -5.47
N GLN A 22 2.59 18.35 -6.06
CA GLN A 22 1.26 18.37 -5.45
C GLN A 22 0.64 16.99 -5.64
N LEU A 23 0.60 16.22 -4.55
CA LEU A 23 0.01 14.89 -4.55
C LEU A 23 -1.52 14.99 -4.42
N PRO A 24 -2.28 14.11 -5.10
CA PRO A 24 -3.72 14.05 -4.93
C PRO A 24 -4.09 13.80 -3.46
N PRO A 25 -5.22 14.35 -2.98
CA PRO A 25 -5.67 14.17 -1.60
C PRO A 25 -5.80 12.68 -1.26
N ASN A 26 -5.51 12.35 0.00
CA ASN A 26 -5.46 11.00 0.54
C ASN A 26 -6.63 10.14 0.04
N GLY A 27 -6.33 9.21 -0.88
CA GLY A 27 -7.32 8.24 -1.32
C GLY A 27 -7.60 7.27 -0.19
N GLU A 28 -8.89 7.13 0.17
CA GLU A 28 -9.65 6.00 0.77
C GLU A 28 -9.08 5.17 1.93
N ASN A 29 -7.77 5.18 2.17
CA ASN A 29 -7.07 4.55 3.27
C ASN A 29 -7.70 4.91 4.63
N HIS A 30 -8.23 6.14 4.78
CA HIS A 30 -8.92 6.57 6.00
C HIS A 30 -10.14 5.71 6.34
N LEU A 31 -10.73 5.02 5.35
CA LEU A 31 -11.84 4.09 5.56
C LEU A 31 -11.38 2.83 6.31
N LEU A 32 -10.12 2.40 6.12
CA LEU A 32 -9.53 1.29 6.88
C LEU A 32 -9.39 1.69 8.34
N ASP A 33 -8.84 2.87 8.59
CA ASP A 33 -8.64 3.42 9.94
C ASP A 33 -9.98 3.58 10.66
N GLN A 34 -11.00 4.10 9.97
CA GLN A 34 -12.36 4.23 10.50
C GLN A 34 -13.00 2.87 10.82
N ALA A 35 -12.79 1.84 10.00
CA ALA A 35 -13.32 0.50 10.26
C ALA A 35 -12.67 -0.12 11.51
N LEU A 36 -11.35 0.02 11.66
CA LEU A 36 -10.63 -0.45 12.84
C LEU A 36 -11.02 0.32 14.11
N ALA A 37 -11.21 1.64 14.00
CA ALA A 37 -11.67 2.46 15.11
C ALA A 37 -13.11 2.11 15.54
N GLN A 38 -14.00 1.82 14.59
CA GLN A 38 -15.36 1.34 14.89
C GLN A 38 -15.36 -0.03 15.58
N ALA A 39 -14.41 -0.90 15.24
CA ALA A 39 -14.17 -2.16 15.94
C ALA A 39 -13.42 -2.00 17.28
N GLY A 40 -13.15 -0.77 17.72
CA GLY A 40 -12.51 -0.47 19.01
C GLY A 40 -11.01 -0.78 19.07
N LEU A 41 -10.34 -0.95 17.92
CA LEU A 41 -8.91 -1.24 17.88
C LEU A 41 -8.06 0.04 17.88
N SER A 42 -6.89 -0.06 18.51
CA SER A 42 -5.84 0.97 18.43
C SER A 42 -4.92 0.65 17.26
N ILE A 43 -4.64 1.67 16.44
CA ILE A 43 -3.66 1.58 15.35
C ILE A 43 -2.26 1.74 15.93
N ASP A 44 -1.39 0.79 15.60
CA ASP A 44 0.01 0.74 16.01
C ASP A 44 0.96 1.30 14.95
N GLY A 45 0.51 1.36 13.69
CA GLY A 45 1.27 1.99 12.62
C GLY A 45 0.82 1.55 11.23
N TYR A 46 1.67 1.80 10.25
CA TYR A 46 1.40 1.63 8.85
C TYR A 46 2.61 1.06 8.13
N VAL A 47 2.35 0.21 7.14
CA VAL A 47 3.35 -0.22 6.16
C VAL A 47 2.90 0.14 4.77
N VAL A 48 3.65 1.01 4.10
CA VAL A 48 3.45 1.32 2.69
C VAL A 48 4.42 0.46 1.89
N SER A 49 3.92 -0.30 0.94
CA SER A 49 4.76 -1.16 0.10
C SER A 49 4.24 -1.23 -1.32
N GLY A 50 5.17 -1.45 -2.26
CA GLY A 50 4.80 -1.57 -3.65
C GLY A 50 5.97 -1.97 -4.53
N TYR A 51 5.63 -2.35 -5.75
CA TYR A 51 6.58 -2.74 -6.78
C TYR A 51 6.13 -2.14 -8.11
N VAL A 52 7.05 -1.55 -8.85
CA VAL A 52 6.79 -0.81 -10.09
C VAL A 52 7.72 -1.30 -11.18
N HIS A 53 7.17 -1.77 -12.30
CA HIS A 53 7.96 -1.98 -13.50
C HIS A 53 8.19 -0.65 -14.20
N LEU A 54 9.46 -0.27 -14.30
CA LEU A 54 9.85 1.02 -14.83
C LEU A 54 9.69 1.09 -16.35
N GLU A 55 8.92 2.06 -16.82
CA GLU A 55 8.96 2.52 -18.19
C GLU A 55 10.25 3.29 -18.49
N ARG A 56 10.50 3.57 -19.78
CA ARG A 56 11.70 4.29 -20.23
C ARG A 56 11.80 5.66 -19.54
N GLY A 57 12.92 5.89 -18.86
CA GLY A 57 13.19 7.14 -18.13
C GLY A 57 12.61 7.17 -16.71
N GLY A 58 11.86 6.15 -16.28
CA GLY A 58 11.28 6.08 -14.94
C GLY A 58 12.34 6.14 -13.83
N LEU A 59 13.46 5.43 -13.97
CA LEU A 59 14.55 5.48 -12.99
C LEU A 59 15.11 6.91 -12.81
N TYR A 60 15.38 7.60 -13.91
CA TYR A 60 15.90 8.97 -13.85
C TYR A 60 14.92 9.91 -13.15
N VAL A 61 13.63 9.80 -13.45
CA VAL A 61 12.59 10.61 -12.78
C VAL A 61 12.50 10.26 -11.30
N LEU A 62 12.54 8.98 -10.95
CA LEU A 62 12.50 8.52 -9.56
C LEU A 62 13.67 9.09 -8.75
N GLU A 63 14.89 8.98 -9.26
CA GLU A 63 16.09 9.54 -8.62
C GLU A 63 15.99 11.06 -8.44
N LYS A 64 15.31 11.77 -9.36
CA LYS A 64 15.05 13.19 -9.22
C LYS A 64 13.98 13.50 -8.18
N MET A 65 12.90 12.73 -8.14
CA MET A 65 11.85 12.89 -7.12
C MET A 65 12.37 12.58 -5.72
N LEU A 66 13.24 11.56 -5.57
CA LEU A 66 13.90 11.19 -4.32
C LEU A 66 15.14 12.02 -4.01
N GLN A 67 15.58 12.87 -4.95
CA GLN A 67 16.82 13.65 -4.88
C GLN A 67 18.07 12.82 -4.54
N THR A 68 18.05 11.53 -4.89
CA THR A 68 19.09 10.56 -4.55
C THR A 68 19.31 9.61 -5.72
N ARG A 69 20.56 9.25 -6.00
CA ARG A 69 20.88 8.19 -6.97
C ARG A 69 20.69 6.82 -6.34
N LEU A 70 20.10 5.90 -7.08
CA LEU A 70 19.86 4.54 -6.63
C LEU A 70 20.93 3.61 -7.19
N SER A 71 21.44 2.73 -6.34
CA SER A 71 22.29 1.61 -6.75
C SER A 71 21.43 0.37 -6.98
N THR A 72 21.89 -0.54 -7.83
CA THR A 72 21.28 -1.87 -7.93
C THR A 72 21.33 -2.57 -6.56
N GLY A 73 20.25 -3.27 -6.20
CA GLY A 73 20.09 -3.91 -4.91
C GLY A 73 19.41 -2.98 -3.90
N ASP A 74 19.73 -3.18 -2.62
CA ASP A 74 19.12 -2.47 -1.50
C ASP A 74 19.66 -1.04 -1.36
N ASN A 75 18.75 -0.09 -1.22
CA ASN A 75 19.02 1.30 -0.87
C ASN A 75 18.19 1.66 0.35
N ILE A 76 18.81 2.27 1.35
CA ILE A 76 18.12 2.83 2.52
C ILE A 76 18.23 4.34 2.42
N LEU A 77 17.08 5.01 2.43
CA LEU A 77 16.96 6.44 2.22
C LEU A 77 16.21 7.05 3.41
N LEU A 78 16.45 8.33 3.69
CA LEU A 78 15.60 9.09 4.60
C LEU A 78 14.47 9.76 3.81
N PHE A 79 13.23 9.36 4.05
CA PHE A 79 12.03 9.90 3.41
C PHE A 79 11.07 10.40 4.48
N LEU A 80 10.78 11.71 4.48
CA LEU A 80 9.98 12.36 5.54
C LEU A 80 10.52 12.12 6.97
N GLY A 81 11.84 11.95 7.10
CA GLY A 81 12.49 11.66 8.37
C GLY A 81 12.39 10.20 8.83
N GLU A 82 11.83 9.30 8.01
CA GLU A 82 11.74 7.86 8.27
C GLU A 82 12.64 7.07 7.31
N GLU A 83 13.03 5.86 7.70
CA GLU A 83 13.75 4.96 6.81
C GLU A 83 12.82 4.40 5.73
N LEU A 84 13.20 4.64 4.47
CA LEU A 84 12.56 4.09 3.29
C LEU A 84 13.50 3.09 2.64
N LYS A 85 13.11 1.82 2.61
CA LYS A 85 13.82 0.78 1.86
C LYS A 85 13.38 0.84 0.40
N VAL A 86 14.33 0.94 -0.52
CA VAL A 86 14.11 0.90 -1.97
C VAL A 86 15.03 -0.15 -2.59
N VAL A 87 14.47 -1.11 -3.31
CA VAL A 87 15.24 -2.17 -3.98
C VAL A 87 15.16 -1.98 -5.49
N LEU A 88 16.30 -1.75 -6.13
CA LEU A 88 16.40 -1.66 -7.59
C LEU A 88 16.83 -3.01 -8.16
N ALA A 89 15.98 -3.61 -9.01
CA ALA A 89 16.25 -4.94 -9.55
C ALA A 89 17.41 -4.95 -10.57
N ASP A 90 18.26 -5.99 -10.48
CA ASP A 90 19.54 -6.16 -11.21
C ASP A 90 19.39 -6.32 -12.75
N ASN A 91 18.16 -6.52 -13.24
CA ASN A 91 17.88 -6.60 -14.68
C ASN A 91 17.82 -5.22 -15.36
N LYS A 92 18.92 -4.46 -15.32
CA LYS A 92 19.07 -3.12 -15.93
C LYS A 92 18.11 -2.06 -15.38
N GLY A 93 17.72 -2.14 -14.10
CA GLY A 93 16.82 -1.15 -13.48
C GLY A 93 15.44 -1.13 -14.12
N LYS A 94 14.90 -2.31 -14.46
CA LYS A 94 13.56 -2.45 -15.05
C LYS A 94 12.42 -2.46 -14.03
N ALA A 95 12.74 -2.57 -12.74
CA ALA A 95 11.75 -2.52 -11.70
C ALA A 95 12.35 -2.05 -10.38
N VAL A 96 11.49 -1.47 -9.55
CA VAL A 96 11.82 -0.98 -8.21
C VAL A 96 10.75 -1.45 -7.24
N SER A 97 11.15 -1.91 -6.05
CA SER A 97 10.25 -2.05 -4.92
C SER A 97 10.56 -1.02 -3.84
N MET A 98 9.55 -0.71 -3.03
CA MET A 98 9.70 0.18 -1.89
C MET A 98 8.96 -0.36 -0.67
N GLN A 99 9.47 -0.02 0.51
CA GLN A 99 8.79 -0.22 1.79
C GLN A 99 9.12 0.92 2.75
N LEU A 100 8.06 1.49 3.33
CA LEU A 100 8.11 2.42 4.46
C LEU A 100 7.32 1.81 5.62
N ILE A 101 7.90 1.79 6.81
CA ILE A 101 7.20 1.45 8.06
C ILE A 101 7.19 2.70 8.92
N THR A 102 6.02 3.14 9.39
CA THR A 102 5.88 4.35 10.19
C THR A 102 4.68 4.27 11.13
N THR A 103 4.73 4.98 12.25
CA THR A 103 3.58 5.18 13.15
C THR A 103 2.78 6.43 12.81
N ASP A 104 3.26 7.25 11.88
CA ASP A 104 2.63 8.51 11.47
C ASP A 104 1.72 8.29 10.25
N GLU A 105 0.41 8.42 10.49
CA GLU A 105 -0.65 8.33 9.48
C GLU A 105 -0.34 9.23 8.27
N GLN A 106 -0.03 10.51 8.52
CA GLN A 106 0.17 11.50 7.46
C GLN A 106 1.36 11.14 6.57
N LYS A 107 2.46 10.66 7.17
CA LYS A 107 3.62 10.18 6.41
C LYS A 107 3.30 8.95 5.57
N ALA A 108 2.53 8.00 6.12
CA ALA A 108 2.12 6.81 5.39
C ALA A 108 1.26 7.16 4.16
N HIS A 109 0.25 8.02 4.33
CA HIS A 109 -0.56 8.46 3.18
C HIS A 109 0.26 9.22 2.16
N TYR A 110 1.12 10.16 2.60
CA TYR A 110 1.96 10.91 1.68
C TYR A 110 2.87 9.96 0.88
N CYS A 111 3.52 9.00 1.55
CA CYS A 111 4.37 8.01 0.91
C CYS A 111 3.58 7.20 -0.13
N ARG A 112 2.40 6.69 0.23
CA ARG A 112 1.56 5.95 -0.71
C ARG A 112 1.19 6.81 -1.93
N SER A 113 0.73 8.03 -1.71
CA SER A 113 0.36 8.96 -2.80
C SER A 113 1.55 9.30 -3.69
N PHE A 114 2.73 9.53 -3.12
CA PHE A 114 3.98 9.78 -3.86
C PHE A 114 4.30 8.62 -4.80
N TRP A 115 4.31 7.40 -4.27
CA TRP A 115 4.66 6.23 -5.04
C TRP A 115 3.56 5.82 -6.02
N GLN A 116 2.29 6.07 -5.70
CA GLN A 116 1.20 5.82 -6.62
C GLN A 116 1.25 6.79 -7.80
N PHE A 117 1.50 8.07 -7.54
CA PHE A 117 1.71 9.06 -8.59
C PHE A 117 2.88 8.66 -9.51
N PHE A 118 3.98 8.17 -8.92
CA PHE A 118 5.09 7.65 -9.70
C PHE A 118 4.69 6.44 -10.56
N ALA A 119 4.00 5.46 -9.99
CA ALA A 119 3.54 4.26 -10.70
C ALA A 119 2.54 4.60 -11.83
N ASP A 120 1.62 5.54 -11.62
CA ASP A 120 0.63 5.95 -12.62
C ASP A 120 1.29 6.62 -13.85
N ASN A 121 2.42 7.30 -13.65
CA ASN A 121 3.10 8.06 -14.70
C ASN A 121 4.28 7.33 -15.36
N TRP A 122 5.00 6.49 -14.61
CA TRP A 122 6.23 5.82 -15.07
C TRP A 122 6.26 4.31 -14.78
N GLY A 123 5.19 3.77 -14.22
CA GLY A 123 4.93 2.33 -14.09
C GLY A 123 4.11 1.79 -15.26
N LYS A 124 3.66 0.55 -15.10
CA LYS A 124 2.76 -0.18 -16.01
C LYS A 124 1.38 -0.41 -15.39
N GLY A 125 0.92 0.52 -14.56
CA GLY A 125 -0.38 0.45 -13.89
C GLY A 125 -0.37 -0.30 -12.56
N GLU A 126 0.80 -0.43 -11.91
CA GLU A 126 0.87 -1.03 -10.58
C GLU A 126 0.23 -0.14 -9.52
N ILE A 127 -0.32 -0.78 -8.48
CA ILE A 127 -1.02 -0.12 -7.38
C ILE A 127 -0.15 -0.22 -6.13
N MET A 128 0.03 0.90 -5.44
CA MET A 128 0.77 0.97 -4.18
C MET A 128 -0.12 0.60 -3.01
N GLY A 129 0.37 -0.33 -2.22
CA GLY A 129 -0.29 -0.86 -1.03
C GLY A 129 -0.02 -0.02 0.20
N ILE A 130 -1.01 0.01 1.09
CA ILE A 130 -0.84 0.38 2.49
C ILE A 130 -1.43 -0.75 3.35
N THR A 131 -0.80 -1.04 4.46
CA THR A 131 -1.29 -1.95 5.49
C THR A 131 -1.35 -1.20 6.80
N VAL A 132 -2.54 -1.11 7.39
CA VAL A 132 -2.75 -0.59 8.74
C VAL A 132 -2.48 -1.71 9.72
N LEU A 133 -1.59 -1.45 10.67
CA LEU A 133 -1.22 -2.34 11.75
C LEU A 133 -2.05 -1.97 12.97
N ALA A 134 -2.78 -2.92 13.54
CA ALA A 134 -3.55 -2.72 14.76
C ALA A 134 -3.41 -3.95 15.66
N LYS A 135 -3.82 -3.82 16.91
CA LYS A 135 -3.82 -4.92 17.87
C LYS A 135 -5.11 -4.97 18.67
N ALA A 136 -5.58 -6.20 18.90
CA ALA A 136 -6.53 -6.50 19.96
C ALA A 136 -5.76 -6.98 21.19
N TYR A 137 -6.09 -6.45 22.36
CA TYR A 137 -5.41 -6.77 23.63
C TYR A 137 -5.90 -8.08 24.27
N GLU A 138 -6.37 -9.03 23.46
CA GLU A 138 -6.79 -10.36 23.87
C GLU A 138 -6.49 -11.35 22.74
N GLU A 139 -6.26 -12.62 23.09
CA GLU A 139 -6.13 -13.69 22.11
C GLU A 139 -7.53 -14.05 21.58
N MET A 140 -7.78 -13.74 20.30
CA MET A 140 -9.03 -14.09 19.66
C MET A 140 -9.09 -15.58 19.34
N SER A 141 -10.18 -16.23 19.75
CA SER A 141 -10.52 -17.56 19.24
C SER A 141 -10.84 -17.50 17.74
N LEU A 142 -10.69 -18.62 17.02
CA LEU A 142 -11.02 -18.70 15.59
C LEU A 142 -12.43 -18.18 15.25
N SER A 143 -13.43 -18.47 16.08
CA SER A 143 -14.80 -17.97 15.86
C SER A 143 -14.92 -16.46 16.08
N ALA A 144 -14.10 -15.90 16.98
CA ALA A 144 -14.03 -14.45 17.18
C ALA A 144 -13.33 -13.76 16.00
N GLU A 145 -12.27 -14.37 15.46
CA GLU A 145 -11.59 -13.89 14.25
C GLU A 145 -12.53 -13.85 13.02
N GLU A 146 -13.29 -14.92 12.78
CA GLU A 146 -14.29 -14.96 11.70
C GLU A 146 -15.36 -13.86 11.86
N LYS A 147 -15.84 -13.63 13.09
CA LYS A 147 -16.81 -12.57 13.40
C LYS A 147 -16.23 -11.18 13.19
N PHE A 148 -14.99 -10.97 13.63
CA PHE A 148 -14.28 -9.70 13.45
C PHE A 148 -14.14 -9.37 11.96
N CYS A 149 -13.72 -10.35 11.15
CA CYS A 149 -13.64 -10.19 9.71
C CYS A 149 -15.00 -9.82 9.07
N ALA A 150 -16.09 -10.45 9.52
CA ALA A 150 -17.45 -10.13 9.06
C ALA A 150 -17.90 -8.72 9.50
N GLU A 151 -17.52 -8.28 10.69
CA GLU A 151 -17.83 -6.95 11.21
C GLU A 151 -17.13 -5.84 10.39
N ILE A 152 -15.82 -5.98 10.15
CA ILE A 152 -15.07 -5.04 9.29
C ILE A 152 -15.64 -5.02 7.87
N ALA A 153 -15.98 -6.19 7.31
CA ALA A 153 -16.64 -6.28 6.02
C ALA A 153 -18.00 -5.54 5.99
N GLY A 154 -18.77 -5.63 7.08
CA GLY A 154 -20.01 -4.86 7.24
C GLY A 154 -19.80 -3.34 7.22
N PHE A 155 -18.78 -2.83 7.90
CA PHE A 155 -18.46 -1.39 7.89
C PHE A 155 -18.08 -0.89 6.50
N LEU A 156 -17.37 -1.71 5.73
CA LEU A 156 -16.92 -1.39 4.38
C LEU A 156 -17.95 -1.74 3.29
N ASP A 157 -19.10 -2.31 3.62
CA ASP A 157 -20.09 -2.80 2.64
C ASP A 157 -19.45 -3.77 1.64
N ALA A 158 -18.73 -4.76 2.17
CA ALA A 158 -17.84 -5.59 1.40
C ALA A 158 -18.34 -7.02 1.19
N GLU A 159 -18.04 -7.56 0.01
CA GLU A 159 -18.25 -8.96 -0.33
C GLU A 159 -16.91 -9.67 -0.42
N GLY A 160 -16.82 -10.91 0.06
CA GLY A 160 -15.55 -11.62 0.05
C GLY A 160 -15.60 -12.99 0.71
N MET A 161 -14.41 -13.53 0.92
CA MET A 161 -14.21 -14.86 1.49
C MET A 161 -13.21 -14.82 2.64
N VAL A 162 -13.43 -15.71 3.60
CA VAL A 162 -12.55 -15.91 4.74
C VAL A 162 -11.92 -17.30 4.63
N TYR A 163 -10.61 -17.36 4.81
CA TYR A 163 -9.81 -18.56 4.75
C TYR A 163 -9.13 -18.82 6.09
N LYS A 164 -9.04 -20.09 6.46
CA LYS A 164 -8.31 -20.56 7.65
C LYS A 164 -6.89 -20.88 7.23
N ASN A 165 -5.92 -20.22 7.84
CA ASN A 165 -4.53 -20.38 7.46
C ASN A 165 -3.64 -20.63 8.68
N GLY A 166 -3.33 -21.90 8.95
CA GLY A 166 -2.22 -22.42 9.77
C GLY A 166 -2.02 -21.94 11.23
N GLY A 167 -2.69 -20.87 11.64
CA GLY A 167 -2.43 -20.10 12.85
C GLY A 167 -3.14 -18.74 12.82
N GLY A 168 -4.32 -18.64 12.20
CA GLY A 168 -5.13 -17.42 12.13
C GLY A 168 -6.13 -17.43 10.97
N VAL A 169 -6.71 -16.26 10.71
CA VAL A 169 -7.70 -16.01 9.65
C VAL A 169 -7.19 -15.00 8.64
N ASP A 170 -7.41 -15.30 7.36
CA ASP A 170 -7.16 -14.39 6.24
C ASP A 170 -8.50 -14.12 5.54
N GLY A 171 -8.94 -12.87 5.51
CA GLY A 171 -10.14 -12.43 4.80
C GLY A 171 -9.77 -11.61 3.57
N VAL A 172 -10.41 -11.87 2.44
CA VAL A 172 -10.14 -11.20 1.16
C VAL A 172 -11.44 -10.68 0.57
N TYR A 173 -11.48 -9.39 0.24
CA TYR A 173 -12.72 -8.68 0.03
C TYR A 173 -12.67 -7.65 -1.11
N TYR A 174 -13.85 -7.36 -1.63
CA TYR A 174 -14.15 -6.22 -2.46
C TYR A 174 -15.16 -5.31 -1.75
N SER A 175 -14.85 -4.02 -1.67
CA SER A 175 -15.77 -2.98 -1.23
C SER A 175 -15.96 -1.94 -2.33
N PRO A 176 -17.19 -1.55 -2.69
CA PRO A 176 -17.43 -0.47 -3.64
C PRO A 176 -16.98 0.91 -3.12
N LYS A 177 -16.64 1.03 -1.83
CA LYS A 177 -16.12 2.27 -1.22
C LYS A 177 -14.62 2.49 -1.49
N LEU A 178 -13.95 1.50 -2.08
CA LEU A 178 -12.53 1.51 -2.37
C LEU A 178 -12.30 1.44 -3.89
N ALA A 179 -11.71 2.49 -4.48
CA ALA A 179 -11.61 2.70 -5.93
C ALA A 179 -10.54 1.89 -6.65
N LYS A 180 -9.50 1.40 -5.96
CA LYS A 180 -8.42 0.61 -6.60
C LYS A 180 -8.48 -0.84 -6.16
N GLY A 181 -8.68 -1.75 -7.12
CA GLY A 181 -8.66 -3.20 -6.92
C GLY A 181 -7.65 -3.92 -7.78
N LEU A 182 -7.31 -5.15 -7.37
CA LEU A 182 -6.55 -6.12 -8.13
C LEU A 182 -7.53 -7.16 -8.69
N SER A 183 -7.33 -7.55 -9.95
CA SER A 183 -8.01 -8.71 -10.50
C SER A 183 -7.18 -9.97 -10.20
N VAL A 184 -7.70 -10.85 -9.35
CA VAL A 184 -7.08 -12.13 -9.00
C VAL A 184 -8.06 -13.23 -9.37
N ALA A 185 -7.64 -14.15 -10.24
CA ALA A 185 -8.47 -15.28 -10.67
C ALA A 185 -9.89 -14.87 -11.14
N ALA A 186 -9.99 -13.75 -11.87
CA ALA A 186 -11.24 -13.15 -12.34
C ALA A 186 -12.19 -12.61 -11.25
N GLN A 187 -11.73 -12.48 -10.01
CA GLN A 187 -12.40 -11.73 -8.95
C GLN A 187 -11.67 -10.41 -8.74
N GLU A 188 -12.42 -9.34 -8.54
CA GLU A 188 -11.87 -8.07 -8.11
C GLU A 188 -11.75 -8.09 -6.59
N ILE A 189 -10.58 -7.71 -6.08
CA ILE A 189 -10.27 -7.63 -4.65
C ILE A 189 -9.64 -6.29 -4.42
N ASN A 190 -10.11 -5.54 -3.43
CA ASN A 190 -9.52 -4.26 -3.10
C ASN A 190 -9.21 -4.09 -1.63
N TYR A 191 -9.42 -5.07 -0.76
CA TYR A 191 -8.71 -5.11 0.52
C TYR A 191 -8.64 -6.53 1.09
N ASN A 192 -7.79 -6.73 2.09
CA ASN A 192 -7.75 -7.96 2.85
C ASN A 192 -7.44 -7.71 4.33
N ILE A 193 -7.87 -8.65 5.16
CA ILE A 193 -7.68 -8.67 6.61
C ILE A 193 -6.85 -9.89 6.93
N VAL A 194 -5.85 -9.74 7.78
CA VAL A 194 -5.04 -10.84 8.27
C VAL A 194 -5.00 -10.74 9.79
N LEU A 195 -5.40 -11.82 10.45
CA LEU A 195 -5.45 -11.94 11.92
C LEU A 195 -4.44 -12.99 12.36
N ARG A 196 -3.58 -12.63 13.31
CA ARG A 196 -2.56 -13.51 13.89
C ARG A 196 -2.69 -13.50 15.40
N PRO A 197 -3.34 -14.52 16.00
CA PRO A 197 -3.47 -14.65 17.43
C PRO A 197 -2.15 -15.12 18.04
N HIS A 198 -1.83 -14.56 19.19
CA HIS A 198 -0.69 -14.88 20.04
C HIS A 198 -1.16 -14.92 21.49
N ALA A 199 -0.35 -15.49 22.39
CA ALA A 199 -0.69 -15.51 23.81
C ALA A 199 -0.94 -14.08 24.33
N GLY A 200 -2.20 -13.78 24.67
CA GLY A 200 -2.63 -12.49 25.23
C GLY A 200 -2.80 -11.34 24.24
N ARG A 201 -2.72 -11.57 22.92
CA ARG A 201 -2.99 -10.54 21.90
C ARG A 201 -3.40 -11.14 20.55
N THR A 202 -4.04 -10.36 19.70
CA THR A 202 -4.18 -10.68 18.28
C THR A 202 -3.69 -9.49 17.46
N ASP A 203 -2.70 -9.76 16.60
CA ASP A 203 -2.20 -8.78 15.65
C ASP A 203 -3.17 -8.73 14.45
N VAL A 204 -3.57 -7.52 14.07
CA VAL A 204 -4.56 -7.25 13.03
C VAL A 204 -3.92 -6.42 11.92
N TYR A 205 -3.95 -6.95 10.71
CA TYR A 205 -3.42 -6.28 9.53
C TYR A 205 -4.55 -6.03 8.54
N LEU A 206 -4.79 -4.78 8.18
CA LEU A 206 -5.80 -4.40 7.19
C LEU A 206 -5.11 -3.73 5.99
N GLY A 207 -5.12 -4.37 4.82
CA GLY A 207 -4.37 -3.89 3.65
C GLY A 207 -5.24 -3.45 2.47
N TYR A 208 -4.80 -2.40 1.78
CA TYR A 208 -5.43 -1.81 0.60
C TYR A 208 -4.39 -1.50 -0.50
N PRO A 209 -4.53 -1.99 -1.76
CA PRO A 209 -5.60 -2.87 -2.23
C PRO A 209 -5.47 -4.31 -1.72
N VAL A 210 -4.25 -4.77 -1.43
CA VAL A 210 -3.98 -6.06 -0.76
C VAL A 210 -2.66 -5.92 0.01
N ILE A 211 -2.50 -6.63 1.12
CA ILE A 211 -1.24 -6.84 1.83
C ILE A 211 -0.28 -7.62 0.91
N TYR A 212 0.79 -6.96 0.46
CA TYR A 212 1.80 -7.58 -0.40
C TYR A 212 2.78 -8.48 0.38
N GLN A 213 2.84 -8.37 1.72
CA GLN A 213 3.72 -9.15 2.60
C GLN A 213 3.04 -9.39 3.96
N THR A 214 2.93 -10.64 4.40
CA THR A 214 2.56 -10.97 5.80
C THR A 214 3.76 -10.73 6.71
N TYR A 215 3.57 -9.92 7.75
CA TYR A 215 4.60 -9.53 8.73
C TYR A 215 4.59 -10.44 9.97
#